data_AF-A0A261KW27-F1
#
_entry.id   AF-A0A261KW27-F1
#
_cell.length_a   1.000
_cell.length_b   1.000
_cell.length_c   1.000
_cell.angle_alpha   90.00
_cell.angle_beta   90.00
_cell.angle_gamma   90.00
#
_symmetry.space_group_name_H-M   'P 1'
#
loop_
_entity.id
_entity.type
_entity.pdbx_description
1 polymer ?
#
loop_
_entity_poly.entity_id
_entity_poly.type
_entity_poly.pdbx_seq_one_letter_code
_entity_poly.pdbx_strand_id
1 'polypeptide(L)' 'MGFADISIQEIAEDFNVHVNQVLRLCDQMGISYKHSQTRLALEDAKAIMSHILAQKQKSDS' A
#
# COMPACT_ATOMS: atom_id res chain seq x y z
N MET A 1 -19.06 1.45 6.30
CA MET A 1 -17.91 1.26 5.40
C MET A 1 -16.74 0.87 6.28
N GLY A 2 -16.30 -0.40 6.21
CA GLY A 2 -15.24 -0.91 7.07
C GLY A 2 -13.87 -0.49 6.55
N PHE A 3 -13.07 0.15 7.41
CA PHE A 3 -11.65 0.29 7.16
C PHE A 3 -11.03 -1.11 7.13
N ALA A 4 -10.03 -1.33 6.28
CA ALA A 4 -9.25 -2.55 6.42
C ALA A 4 -8.54 -2.49 7.78
N ASP A 5 -8.40 -3.63 8.47
CA ASP A 5 -7.63 -3.65 9.73
C ASP A 5 -6.11 -3.52 9.48
N ILE A 6 -5.71 -3.37 8.22
CA ILE A 6 -4.31 -3.38 7.80
C ILE A 6 -3.74 -1.96 7.69
N SER A 7 -2.49 -1.82 8.10
CA SER A 7 -1.74 -0.57 7.97
C SER A 7 -0.77 -0.58 6.78
N ILE A 8 -0.29 0.60 6.37
CA ILE A 8 0.78 0.74 5.36
C ILE A 8 2.00 -0.14 5.69
N GLN A 9 2.37 -0.20 6.97
CA GLN A 9 3.45 -1.04 7.46
C GLN A 9 3.18 -2.53 7.24
N GLU A 10 1.98 -3.01 7.55
CA GLU A 10 1.63 -4.41 7.33
C GLU A 10 1.60 -4.77 5.85
N ILE A 11 1.12 -3.88 4.97
CA ILE A 11 1.21 -4.08 3.52
C ILE A 11 2.68 -4.18 3.10
N ALA A 12 3.53 -3.29 3.61
CA ALA A 12 4.95 -3.32 3.26
C ALA A 12 5.61 -4.64 3.69
N GLU A 13 5.32 -5.10 4.90
CA GLU A 13 5.85 -6.37 5.44
C GLU A 13 5.31 -7.59 4.68
N ASP A 14 4.00 -7.64 4.42
CA ASP A 14 3.33 -8.75 3.72
C ASP A 14 3.86 -8.92 2.29
N PHE A 15 4.04 -7.82 1.58
CA PHE A 15 4.56 -7.83 0.21
C PHE A 15 6.10 -7.87 0.15
N ASN A 16 6.78 -7.83 1.30
CA ASN A 16 8.22 -7.73 1.45
C ASN A 16 8.81 -6.54 0.66
N VAL A 17 8.12 -5.39 0.71
CA VAL A 17 8.53 -4.14 0.06
C VAL A 17 8.86 -3.08 1.10
N HIS A 18 9.60 -2.05 0.70
CA HIS A 18 9.87 -0.93 1.59
C HIS A 18 8.61 -0.11 1.84
N VAL A 19 8.36 0.26 3.10
CA VAL A 19 7.30 1.22 3.50
C VAL A 19 7.36 2.49 2.67
N ASN A 20 8.57 2.96 2.32
CA ASN A 20 8.75 4.15 1.50
C ASN A 20 8.17 3.99 0.08
N GLN A 21 8.18 2.78 -0.49
CA GLN A 21 7.55 2.49 -1.77
C GLN A 21 6.03 2.56 -1.64
N VAL A 22 5.48 1.99 -0.56
CA VAL A 22 4.04 2.05 -0.27
C VAL A 22 3.57 3.49 -0.04
N LEU A 23 4.33 4.30 0.71
CA LEU A 23 4.05 5.71 0.94
C LEU A 23 4.05 6.52 -0.37
N ARG A 24 4.99 6.27 -1.29
CA ARG A 24 4.98 6.92 -2.61
C ARG A 24 3.76 6.52 -3.44
N LEU A 25 3.31 5.26 -3.35
CA LEU A 25 2.08 4.82 -4.00
C LEU A 25 0.86 5.52 -3.40
N CYS A 26 0.81 5.66 -2.07
CA CYS A 26 -0.24 6.44 -1.41
C CYS A 26 -0.27 7.89 -1.91
N ASP A 27 0.89 8.54 -1.97
CA ASP A 27 1.03 9.92 -2.46
C ASP A 27 0.58 10.06 -3.93
N GLN A 28 1.03 9.15 -4.81
CA GLN A 28 0.63 9.12 -6.22
C GLN A 28 -0.88 8.93 -6.43
N MET A 29 -1.53 8.16 -5.56
CA MET A 29 -2.97 7.90 -5.62
C MET A 29 -3.81 8.96 -4.89
N GLY A 30 -3.19 9.91 -4.19
CA GLY A 30 -3.89 10.91 -3.37
C GLY A 30 -4.51 10.33 -2.08
N ILE A 31 -3.98 9.20 -1.61
CA ILE A 31 -4.44 8.52 -0.39
C ILE A 31 -3.97 9.32 0.82
N SER A 32 -4.90 9.71 1.68
CA SER A 32 -4.59 10.46 2.90
C SER A 32 -4.07 9.52 3.99
N TYR A 33 -2.75 9.54 4.23
CA TYR A 33 -2.11 8.84 5.34
C TYR A 33 -1.46 9.82 6.31
N LYS A 34 -1.43 9.50 7.61
CA LYS A 34 -0.74 10.31 8.62
C LYS A 34 0.64 9.73 8.98
N HIS A 35 0.70 8.40 9.09
CA HIS A 35 1.87 7.62 9.50
C HIS A 35 1.82 6.22 8.87
N SER A 36 2.92 5.47 8.92
CA SER A 36 3.01 4.08 8.45
C SER A 36 2.06 3.10 9.16
N GLN A 37 1.60 3.42 10.37
CA GLN A 37 0.55 2.67 11.09
C GLN A 37 -0.87 3.21 10.85
N THR A 38 -1.06 4.11 9.88
CA THR A 38 -2.40 4.59 9.55
C THR A 38 -3.17 3.46 8.89
N ARG A 39 -4.32 3.13 9.47
CA ARG A 39 -5.28 2.19 8.89
C ARG A 39 -5.83 2.78 7.61
N LEU A 40 -5.67 2.06 6.52
CA LEU A 40 -6.15 2.48 5.21
C LEU A 40 -7.61 2.03 5.01
N ALA A 41 -8.34 2.78 4.18
CA ALA A 41 -9.62 2.28 3.69
C ALA A 41 -9.38 1.01 2.87
N LEU A 42 -10.35 0.09 2.87
CA LEU A 42 -10.22 -1.17 2.15
C LEU A 42 -10.04 -0.96 0.62
N GLU A 43 -10.62 0.11 0.09
CA GLU A 43 -10.44 0.53 -1.31
C GLU A 43 -8.99 0.98 -1.58
N ASP A 44 -8.44 1.84 -0.72
CA ASP A 44 -7.05 2.33 -0.81
C ASP A 44 -6.03 1.19 -0.66
N ALA A 45 -6.21 0.34 0.35
CA ALA A 45 -5.36 -0.82 0.59
C ALA A 45 -5.32 -1.75 -0.64
N LYS A 46 -6.49 -2.04 -1.24
CA LYS A 46 -6.56 -2.84 -2.47
C LYS A 46 -5.84 -2.20 -3.65
N ALA A 47 -5.99 -0.88 -3.83
CA ALA A 47 -5.32 -0.17 -4.92
C ALA A 47 -3.80 -0.27 -4.81
N ILE A 48 -3.27 -0.07 -3.59
CA ILE A 48 -1.84 -0.22 -3.28
C ILE A 48 -1.36 -1.64 -3.57
N MET A 49 -2.02 -2.67 -3.03
CA MET A 49 -1.64 -4.07 -3.25
C MET A 49 -1.59 -4.41 -4.73
N SER A 50 -2.62 -4.00 -5.48
CA SER A 50 -2.71 -4.20 -6.94
C SER A 50 -1.54 -3.53 -7.67
N HIS A 51 -1.20 -2.30 -7.28
CA HIS A 51 -0.03 -1.59 -7.82
C HIS A 51 1.29 -2.29 -7.50
N ILE A 52 1.47 -2.76 -6.26
CA ILE A 52 2.69 -3.49 -5.86
C ILE A 52 2.83 -4.78 -6.67
N LEU A 53 1.75 -5.56 -6.80
CA LEU A 53 1.72 -6.79 -7.61
C LEU A 53 2.07 -6.50 -9.07
N ALA A 54 1.47 -5.47 -9.66
CA ALA A 54 1.73 -5.07 -11.04
C ALA A 54 3.19 -4.60 -11.26
N GLN A 55 3.78 -3.89 -10.30
CA GLN A 55 5.19 -3.50 -10.38
C GLN A 55 6.13 -4.69 -10.19
N LYS A 56 5.82 -5.59 -9.27
CA LYS A 56 6.60 -6.81 -9.04
C LYS A 56 6.62 -7.72 -10.26
N GLN A 57 5.50 -7.80 -11.00
CA GLN A 57 5.42 -8.49 -12.28
C GLN A 57 6.34 -7.87 -13.35
N LYS A 58 6.47 -6.53 -13.38
CA LYS A 58 7.27 -5.84 -14.40
C LYS A 58 8.77 -5.95 -14.18
N SER A 59 9.20 -6.19 -12.94
CA SER A 59 10.63 -6.30 -12.60
C SER A 59 11.21 -7.70 -12.82
N ASP A 60 10.38 -8.70 -13.18
CA ASP A 60 10.77 -10.09 -13.43
C ASP A 60 10.82 -10.44 -14.93
N SER A 61 10.99 -9.47 -15.82
CA SER A 61 11.07 -9.67 -17.29
C SER A 61 12.31 -9.06 -17.92
#